data_AF-A0A0F0H4N2-F1
#
_entry.id   AF-A0A0F0H4N2-F1
#
_cell.length_a   1.000
_cell.length_b   1.000
_cell.length_c   1.000
_cell.angle_alpha   90.00
_cell.angle_beta   90.00
_cell.angle_gamma   90.00
#
_symmetry.space_group_name_H-M   'P 1'
#
loop_
_entity.id
_entity.type
_entity.pdbx_description
1 polymer ?
#
loop_
_entity_poly.entity_id
_entity_poly.type
_entity_poly.pdbx_seq_one_letter_code
_entity_poly.pdbx_strand_id
1 'polypeptide(L)'
;MTAARLYAADEVVHTDTDIVPRFVPSRDEAATARLAWEVAVDQLVRPGLHTVHRANGTTETAEVLTLLRQVEEAVLPGSAVTGKPSQGSRPPASLGALSLLASIRREVRQCCRTHDHPQWTTLTEQVRAWAEHAEHWQHAAPDYVVWAAEESTRWVAQARQLLDPEPRLPLRGRACPVCRVDVVQVWSDDEGDYVRRPALRIDADQVEAVCAACGQRWGLDVWAQLNTMLDQQLTHETLAVTGNTLGDDAE
;
A
#
# COMPACT_ATOMS: atom_id res chain seq x y z
N MET A 1 -9.51 16.95 -47.72
CA MET A 1 -9.88 18.06 -46.80
C MET A 1 -10.70 17.46 -45.67
N THR A 2 -10.00 16.84 -44.73
CA THR A 2 -10.54 15.89 -43.75
C THR A 2 -11.07 16.65 -42.55
N ALA A 3 -12.33 16.40 -42.19
CA ALA A 3 -13.03 17.07 -41.11
C ALA A 3 -12.28 16.87 -39.78
N ALA A 4 -11.85 17.99 -39.20
CA ALA A 4 -11.44 18.08 -37.81
C ALA A 4 -12.65 17.72 -36.95
N ARG A 5 -12.72 16.47 -36.48
CA ARG A 5 -13.61 16.11 -35.38
C ARG A 5 -13.11 16.87 -34.16
N LEU A 6 -13.90 17.85 -33.76
CA LEU A 6 -13.96 18.37 -32.40
C LEU A 6 -14.24 17.17 -31.48
N TYR A 7 -13.17 16.53 -31.02
CA TYR A 7 -13.21 15.51 -29.98
C TYR A 7 -13.26 16.27 -28.66
N ALA A 8 -14.48 16.45 -28.16
CA ALA A 8 -14.70 16.96 -26.83
C ALA A 8 -14.07 16.00 -25.82
N ALA A 9 -13.35 16.54 -24.85
CA ALA A 9 -12.93 15.86 -23.63
C ALA A 9 -14.12 15.32 -22.77
N ASP A 10 -15.35 15.36 -23.31
CA ASP A 10 -16.58 14.87 -22.68
C ASP A 10 -16.70 13.33 -22.66
N GLU A 11 -15.94 12.59 -23.48
CA GLU A 11 -16.09 11.12 -23.55
C GLU A 11 -15.14 10.35 -22.62
N VAL A 12 -14.31 11.04 -21.84
CA VAL A 12 -13.77 10.48 -20.58
C VAL A 12 -14.83 10.75 -19.52
N VAL A 13 -15.94 10.02 -19.62
CA VAL A 13 -17.04 10.09 -18.66
C VAL A 13 -16.53 9.62 -17.30
N HIS A 14 -16.12 10.56 -16.45
CA HIS A 14 -16.16 10.35 -15.00
C HIS A 14 -17.63 10.16 -14.64
N THR A 15 -18.05 8.90 -14.48
CA THR A 15 -19.43 8.47 -14.21
C THR A 15 -19.90 8.77 -12.78
N ASP A 16 -19.40 9.83 -12.14
CA ASP A 16 -19.88 10.24 -10.82
C ASP A 16 -20.55 11.62 -10.94
N THR A 17 -21.88 11.60 -11.01
CA THR A 17 -22.74 12.71 -11.44
C THR A 17 -23.18 13.62 -10.29
N ASP A 18 -22.47 13.60 -9.15
CA ASP A 18 -22.72 14.57 -8.07
C ASP A 18 -21.90 15.83 -8.31
N ILE A 19 -22.62 16.92 -8.57
CA ILE A 19 -22.14 18.22 -9.05
C ILE A 19 -21.27 18.89 -7.98
N VAL A 20 -19.99 18.51 -7.93
CA VAL A 20 -18.93 19.33 -7.36
C VAL A 20 -18.53 20.35 -8.43
N PRO A 21 -18.40 21.65 -8.12
CA PRO A 21 -17.86 22.60 -9.09
C PRO A 21 -16.50 22.08 -9.57
N ARG A 22 -16.42 21.72 -10.86
CA ARG A 22 -15.17 21.36 -11.54
C ARG A 22 -14.25 22.57 -11.47
N PHE A 23 -13.37 22.59 -10.47
CA PHE A 23 -12.29 23.54 -10.39
C PHE A 23 -11.40 23.27 -11.60
N VAL A 24 -11.37 24.19 -12.56
CA VAL A 24 -10.47 24.07 -13.72
C VAL A 24 -9.06 24.37 -13.21
N PRO A 25 -8.12 23.40 -13.26
CA PRO A 25 -6.77 23.64 -12.78
C PRO A 25 -6.11 24.78 -13.56
N SER A 26 -5.33 25.58 -12.86
CA SER A 26 -4.45 26.56 -13.49
C SER A 26 -3.38 25.86 -14.35
N ARG A 27 -2.80 26.61 -15.28
CA ARG A 27 -1.72 26.10 -16.14
C ARG A 27 -0.53 25.59 -15.33
N ASP A 28 -0.20 26.27 -14.24
CA ASP A 28 0.94 25.90 -13.39
C ASP A 28 0.63 24.63 -12.58
N GLU A 29 -0.62 24.46 -12.11
CA GLU A 29 -1.08 23.22 -11.47
C GLU A 29 -1.03 22.05 -12.47
N ALA A 30 -1.51 22.23 -13.70
CA ALA A 30 -1.47 21.19 -14.73
C ALA A 30 -0.03 20.81 -15.10
N ALA A 31 0.88 21.78 -15.21
CA ALA A 31 2.29 21.51 -15.48
C ALA A 31 2.97 20.77 -14.31
N THR A 32 2.62 21.11 -13.07
CA THR A 32 3.11 20.42 -11.87
C THR A 32 2.58 18.98 -11.82
N ALA A 33 1.29 18.80 -12.09
CA ALA A 33 0.66 17.48 -12.16
C ALA A 33 1.27 16.61 -13.27
N ARG A 34 1.57 17.18 -14.44
CA ARG A 34 2.28 16.46 -15.52
C ARG A 34 3.59 15.86 -15.02
N LEU A 35 4.42 16.68 -14.35
CA LEU A 35 5.70 16.21 -13.80
C LEU A 35 5.50 15.12 -12.74
N ALA A 36 4.54 15.30 -11.83
CA ALA A 36 4.23 14.29 -10.81
C ALA A 36 3.78 12.97 -11.42
N TRP A 37 2.94 13.03 -12.46
CA TRP A 37 2.49 11.87 -13.21
C TRP A 37 3.64 11.14 -13.92
N GLU A 38 4.50 11.87 -14.65
CA GLU A 38 5.68 11.30 -15.30
C GLU A 38 6.61 10.61 -14.29
N VAL A 39 6.86 11.26 -13.16
CA VAL A 39 7.69 10.72 -12.06
C VAL A 39 7.05 9.48 -11.44
N ALA A 40 5.73 9.44 -11.26
CA ALA A 40 5.04 8.26 -10.74
C ALA A 40 5.10 7.09 -11.73
N VAL A 41 4.90 7.35 -13.02
CA VAL A 41 5.03 6.34 -14.07
C VAL A 41 6.45 5.81 -14.16
N ASP A 42 7.46 6.69 -14.12
CA ASP A 42 8.86 6.28 -14.10
C ASP A 42 9.16 5.34 -12.92
N GLN A 43 8.63 5.62 -11.72
CA GLN A 43 8.77 4.73 -10.57
C GLN A 43 8.11 3.36 -10.78
N LEU A 44 7.01 3.29 -11.53
CA LEU A 44 6.34 2.02 -11.84
C LEU A 44 7.12 1.18 -12.87
N VAL A 45 7.71 1.84 -13.88
CA VAL A 45 8.18 1.18 -15.11
C VAL A 45 9.69 1.21 -15.32
N ARG A 46 10.46 1.99 -14.56
CA ARG A 46 11.93 1.95 -14.61
C ARG A 46 12.46 0.89 -13.66
N PRO A 47 13.49 0.13 -14.07
CA PRO A 47 14.15 -0.80 -13.17
C PRO A 47 14.89 -0.03 -12.08
N GLY A 48 14.89 -0.59 -10.87
CA GLY A 48 15.65 -0.06 -9.74
C GLY A 48 17.11 -0.52 -9.80
N LEU A 49 18.01 0.20 -9.14
CA LEU A 49 19.37 -0.26 -8.90
C LEU A 49 19.55 -0.48 -7.39
N HIS A 50 20.05 -1.65 -7.02
CA HIS A 50 20.30 -2.00 -5.62
C HIS A 50 21.77 -2.39 -5.43
N THR A 51 22.40 -1.81 -4.41
CA THR A 51 23.78 -2.14 -4.05
C THR A 51 23.79 -3.34 -3.11
N VAL A 52 24.35 -4.44 -3.57
CA VAL A 52 24.54 -5.67 -2.78
C VAL A 52 25.92 -5.64 -2.15
N HIS A 53 25.95 -5.66 -0.82
CA HIS A 53 27.18 -5.84 -0.05
C HIS A 53 27.43 -7.33 0.17
N ARG A 54 28.53 -7.85 -0.38
CA ARG A 54 28.91 -9.27 -0.25
C ARG A 54 29.79 -9.49 0.98
N ALA A 55 29.80 -10.72 1.48
CA ALA A 55 30.58 -11.12 2.67
C ALA A 55 32.11 -10.99 2.49
N ASN A 56 32.60 -10.94 1.25
CA ASN A 56 34.00 -10.68 0.91
C ASN A 56 34.38 -9.18 0.91
N GLY A 57 33.47 -8.30 1.34
CA GLY A 57 33.68 -6.85 1.39
C GLY A 57 33.48 -6.12 0.05
N THR A 58 33.12 -6.83 -1.03
CA THR A 58 32.86 -6.19 -2.33
C THR A 58 31.43 -5.69 -2.43
N THR A 59 31.24 -4.57 -3.13
CA THR A 59 29.94 -4.02 -3.49
C THR A 59 29.64 -4.27 -4.96
N GLU A 60 28.45 -4.76 -5.26
CA GLU A 60 27.96 -4.95 -6.62
C GLU A 60 26.64 -4.22 -6.79
N THR A 61 26.40 -3.63 -7.97
CA THR A 61 25.09 -3.04 -8.29
C THR A 61 24.30 -4.06 -9.09
N ALA A 62 23.14 -4.46 -8.57
CA ALA A 62 22.21 -5.35 -9.23
C ALA A 62 20.98 -4.57 -9.72
N GLU A 63 20.50 -4.89 -10.91
CA GLU A 63 19.24 -4.37 -11.42
C GLU A 63 18.09 -5.11 -10.73
N VAL A 64 17.15 -4.34 -10.19
CA VAL A 64 15.92 -4.84 -9.59
C VAL A 64 14.80 -4.67 -10.59
N LEU A 65 13.89 -5.65 -10.65
CA LEU A 65 12.67 -5.57 -11.43
C LEU A 65 11.94 -4.24 -11.19
N THR A 66 11.24 -3.75 -12.21
CA THR A 66 10.40 -2.56 -12.06
C THR A 66 9.35 -2.78 -10.97
N LEU A 67 8.90 -1.72 -10.31
CA LEU A 67 7.91 -1.82 -9.24
C LEU A 67 6.65 -2.55 -9.72
N LEU A 68 6.19 -2.27 -10.94
CA LEU A 68 5.07 -2.95 -11.57
C LEU A 68 5.31 -4.46 -11.76
N ARG A 69 6.52 -4.86 -12.17
CA ARG A 69 6.87 -6.28 -12.37
C ARG A 69 6.96 -7.02 -11.04
N GLN A 70 7.45 -6.37 -9.99
CA GLN A 70 7.45 -6.93 -8.64
C GLN A 70 6.01 -7.18 -8.14
N VAL A 71 5.07 -6.26 -8.41
CA VAL A 71 3.64 -6.47 -8.10
C VAL A 71 3.05 -7.62 -8.93
N GLU A 72 3.42 -7.75 -10.22
CA GLU A 72 3.01 -8.89 -11.05
C GLU A 72 3.49 -10.23 -10.47
N GLU A 73 4.74 -10.30 -9.99
CA GLU A 73 5.28 -11.50 -9.34
C GLU A 73 4.59 -11.80 -8.00
N ALA A 74 4.14 -10.79 -7.26
CA ALA A 74 3.42 -10.96 -6.00
C ALA A 74 2.03 -11.63 -6.16
N VAL A 75 1.48 -11.66 -7.37
CA VAL A 75 0.23 -12.38 -7.69
C VAL A 75 0.49 -13.86 -7.99
N LEU A 76 1.71 -14.23 -8.41
CA LEU A 76 2.03 -15.61 -8.78
C LEU A 76 2.21 -16.50 -7.53
N PRO A 77 1.49 -17.64 -7.43
CA PRO A 77 1.69 -18.58 -6.34
C PRO A 77 3.13 -19.10 -6.32
N GLY A 78 3.79 -19.00 -5.16
CA GLY A 78 5.12 -19.57 -4.96
C GLY A 78 6.30 -18.71 -5.41
N SER A 79 6.09 -17.43 -5.75
CA SER A 79 7.21 -16.49 -5.89
C SER A 79 7.86 -16.27 -4.52
N ALA A 80 9.04 -16.86 -4.33
CA ALA A 80 9.81 -16.68 -3.11
C ALA A 80 10.40 -15.27 -3.10
N VAL A 81 9.64 -14.29 -2.60
CA VAL A 81 10.22 -13.00 -2.21
C VAL A 81 11.30 -13.28 -1.18
N THR A 82 12.52 -12.81 -1.45
CA THR A 82 13.71 -12.91 -0.60
C THR A 82 13.56 -12.00 0.64
N GLY A 83 12.51 -12.21 1.41
CA GLY A 83 12.24 -11.58 2.69
C GLY A 83 11.94 -12.66 3.73
N LYS A 84 12.37 -12.42 4.97
CA LYS A 84 12.24 -13.33 6.13
C LYS A 84 10.89 -14.07 6.11
N PRO A 85 10.87 -15.42 6.19
CA PRO A 85 9.63 -16.18 6.12
C PRO A 85 8.74 -15.80 7.32
N SER A 86 7.67 -15.05 7.07
CA SER A 86 6.61 -14.92 8.06
C SER A 86 5.91 -16.28 8.15
N GLN A 87 6.07 -16.98 9.28
CA GLN A 87 5.34 -18.22 9.55
C GLN A 87 3.83 -17.94 9.57
N GLY A 88 3.16 -18.27 8.46
CA GLY A 88 1.71 -18.19 8.31
C GLY A 88 1.30 -18.66 6.92
N SER A 89 0.15 -19.32 6.81
CA SER A 89 -0.45 -19.68 5.53
C SER A 89 -0.81 -18.41 4.77
N ARG A 90 0.06 -17.97 3.86
CA ARG A 90 -0.30 -16.91 2.92
C ARG A 90 -1.27 -17.48 1.87
N PRO A 91 -2.30 -16.73 1.47
CA PRO A 91 -3.16 -17.13 0.36
C PRO A 91 -2.30 -17.36 -0.89
N PRO A 92 -2.72 -18.26 -1.81
CA PRO A 92 -1.93 -18.62 -2.99
C PRO A 92 -1.68 -17.45 -3.95
N ALA A 93 -2.39 -16.33 -3.81
CA ALA A 93 -2.13 -15.08 -4.52
C ALA A 93 -2.42 -13.89 -3.59
N SER A 94 -1.64 -12.81 -3.71
CA SER A 94 -1.94 -11.55 -3.02
C SER A 94 -3.16 -10.87 -3.69
N LEU A 95 -4.30 -10.84 -2.99
CA LEU A 95 -5.52 -10.17 -3.47
C LEU A 95 -5.32 -8.67 -3.64
N GLY A 96 -4.54 -8.03 -2.74
CA GLY A 96 -4.17 -6.63 -2.85
C GLY A 96 -3.37 -6.33 -4.12
N ALA A 97 -2.38 -7.16 -4.45
CA ALA A 97 -1.61 -7.03 -5.70
C ALA A 97 -2.50 -7.25 -6.94
N LEU A 98 -3.40 -8.24 -6.91
CA LEU A 98 -4.33 -8.49 -8.01
C LEU A 98 -5.28 -7.30 -8.23
N SER A 99 -5.83 -6.74 -7.15
CA SER A 99 -6.71 -5.57 -7.19
C SER A 99 -5.99 -4.35 -7.78
N LEU A 100 -4.75 -4.08 -7.33
CA LEU A 100 -3.93 -3.00 -7.86
C LEU A 100 -3.66 -3.17 -9.37
N LEU A 101 -3.23 -4.36 -9.81
CA LEU A 101 -3.00 -4.63 -11.23
C LEU A 101 -4.27 -4.50 -12.07
N ALA A 102 -5.42 -4.92 -11.54
CA ALA A 102 -6.70 -4.76 -12.20
C ALA A 102 -7.08 -3.29 -12.37
N SER A 103 -6.85 -2.46 -11.34
CA SER A 103 -7.04 -1.01 -11.39
C SER A 103 -6.18 -0.37 -12.47
N ILE A 104 -4.86 -0.60 -12.43
CA ILE A 104 -3.91 -0.06 -13.43
C ILE A 104 -4.32 -0.48 -14.84
N ARG A 105 -4.61 -1.77 -15.06
CA ARG A 105 -5.02 -2.28 -16.38
C ARG A 105 -6.29 -1.63 -16.88
N ARG A 106 -7.30 -1.46 -16.02
CA ARG A 106 -8.58 -0.87 -16.40
C ARG A 106 -8.39 0.56 -16.90
N GLU A 107 -7.73 1.38 -16.09
CA GLU A 107 -7.54 2.81 -16.41
C GLU A 107 -6.65 2.99 -17.64
N VAL A 108 -5.50 2.33 -17.68
CA VAL A 108 -4.56 2.47 -18.80
C VAL A 108 -5.18 1.98 -20.11
N ARG A 109 -5.88 0.82 -20.11
CA ARG A 109 -6.56 0.33 -21.33
C ARG A 109 -7.70 1.23 -21.77
N GLN A 110 -8.42 1.84 -20.82
CA GLN A 110 -9.47 2.80 -21.17
C GLN A 110 -8.87 3.99 -21.90
N CYS A 111 -7.77 4.55 -21.40
CA CYS A 111 -7.12 5.70 -22.00
C CYS A 111 -6.46 5.37 -23.34
N CYS A 112 -5.74 4.26 -23.43
CA CYS A 112 -5.05 3.91 -24.65
C CYS A 112 -5.97 3.53 -25.82
N ARG A 113 -7.15 2.95 -25.55
CA ARG A 113 -8.16 2.65 -26.60
C ARG A 113 -8.61 3.90 -27.34
N THR A 114 -8.64 5.04 -26.65
CA THR A 114 -9.06 6.32 -27.23
C THR A 114 -8.02 6.91 -28.19
N HIS A 115 -6.77 6.44 -28.17
CA HIS A 115 -5.64 7.03 -28.90
C HIS A 115 -5.11 6.15 -30.05
N ASP A 116 -5.87 5.14 -30.47
CA ASP A 116 -5.55 4.24 -31.60
C ASP A 116 -4.14 3.62 -31.53
N HIS A 117 -3.70 3.32 -30.31
CA HIS A 117 -2.40 2.71 -30.11
C HIS A 117 -2.36 1.24 -30.56
N PRO A 118 -1.19 0.74 -30.99
CA PRO A 118 -0.99 -0.67 -31.24
C PRO A 118 -1.29 -1.50 -29.99
N GLN A 119 -1.77 -2.74 -30.17
CA GLN A 119 -1.97 -3.66 -29.05
C GLN A 119 -0.61 -3.97 -28.40
N TRP A 120 -0.30 -3.32 -27.28
CA TRP A 120 0.93 -3.61 -26.54
C TRP A 120 0.85 -4.94 -25.81
N THR A 121 1.99 -5.61 -25.75
CA THR A 121 2.12 -6.97 -25.23
C THR A 121 2.20 -7.00 -23.71
N THR A 122 2.72 -5.94 -23.08
CA THR A 122 2.94 -5.89 -21.63
C THR A 122 2.26 -4.68 -20.96
N LEU A 123 1.92 -4.81 -19.67
CA LEU A 123 1.37 -3.69 -18.91
C LEU A 123 2.38 -2.54 -18.76
N THR A 124 3.67 -2.85 -18.65
CA THR A 124 4.75 -1.85 -18.60
C THR A 124 4.76 -0.95 -19.84
N GLU A 125 4.62 -1.54 -21.04
CA GLU A 125 4.51 -0.78 -22.29
C GLU A 125 3.27 0.10 -22.31
N GLN A 126 2.12 -0.43 -21.87
CA GLN A 126 0.86 0.31 -21.80
C GLN A 126 0.98 1.52 -20.86
N VAL A 127 1.56 1.35 -19.67
CA VAL A 127 1.75 2.43 -18.69
C VAL A 127 2.72 3.50 -19.21
N ARG A 128 3.80 3.10 -19.89
CA ARG A 128 4.72 4.06 -20.53
C ARG A 128 4.02 4.87 -21.62
N ALA A 129 3.33 4.19 -22.52
CA ALA A 129 2.63 4.85 -23.62
C ALA A 129 1.48 5.74 -23.14
N TRP A 130 0.88 5.43 -21.99
CA TRP A 130 -0.08 6.31 -21.34
C TRP A 130 0.56 7.64 -20.90
N ALA A 131 1.76 7.61 -20.31
CA ALA A 131 2.48 8.82 -19.90
C ALA A 131 3.02 9.66 -21.07
N GLU A 132 3.22 9.07 -22.25
CA GLU A 132 3.66 9.82 -23.45
C GLU A 132 2.67 10.94 -23.86
N HIS A 133 1.40 10.86 -23.44
CA HIS A 133 0.38 11.88 -23.71
C HIS A 133 0.40 13.04 -22.72
N ALA A 134 1.21 13.00 -21.66
CA ALA A 134 1.15 13.95 -20.56
C ALA A 134 1.40 15.41 -21.00
N GLU A 135 2.35 15.61 -21.91
CA GLU A 135 2.67 16.93 -22.49
C GLU A 135 1.53 17.49 -23.36
N HIS A 136 0.79 16.62 -24.05
CA HIS A 136 -0.36 17.06 -24.84
C HIS A 136 -1.56 17.40 -23.93
N TRP A 137 -1.84 16.53 -22.96
CA TRP A 137 -3.01 16.66 -22.10
C TRP A 137 -2.90 17.78 -21.08
N GLN A 138 -1.71 18.23 -20.67
CA GLN A 138 -1.62 19.40 -19.78
C GLN A 138 -2.23 20.67 -20.39
N HIS A 139 -2.39 20.71 -21.72
CA HIS A 139 -3.03 21.81 -22.44
C HIS A 139 -4.47 21.47 -22.86
N ALA A 140 -4.72 20.24 -23.31
CA ALA A 140 -6.01 19.84 -23.86
C ALA A 140 -7.02 19.35 -22.80
N ALA A 141 -6.53 18.78 -21.70
CA ALA A 141 -7.32 18.16 -20.63
C ALA A 141 -6.60 18.29 -19.26
N PRO A 142 -6.45 19.51 -18.72
CA PRO A 142 -5.66 19.76 -17.50
C PRO A 142 -6.24 19.08 -16.25
N ASP A 143 -7.56 18.93 -16.17
CA ASP A 143 -8.26 18.18 -15.13
C ASP A 143 -7.88 16.70 -15.13
N TYR A 144 -7.82 16.11 -16.33
CA TYR A 144 -7.37 14.72 -16.50
C TYR A 144 -5.92 14.54 -16.04
N VAL A 145 -5.02 15.49 -16.32
CA VAL A 145 -3.62 15.41 -15.90
C VAL A 145 -3.48 15.44 -14.37
N VAL A 146 -4.27 16.27 -13.69
CA VAL A 146 -4.31 16.29 -12.22
C VAL A 146 -4.78 14.94 -11.68
N TRP A 147 -5.88 14.41 -12.21
CA TRP A 147 -6.37 13.09 -11.82
C TRP A 147 -5.35 11.98 -12.09
N ALA A 148 -4.72 11.97 -13.27
CA ALA A 148 -3.72 10.97 -13.64
C ALA A 148 -2.50 11.01 -12.72
N ALA A 149 -2.09 12.20 -12.29
CA ALA A 149 -1.01 12.38 -11.32
C ALA A 149 -1.38 11.80 -9.94
N GLU A 150 -2.57 12.12 -9.43
CA GLU A 150 -3.06 11.60 -8.15
C GLU A 150 -3.18 10.07 -8.17
N GLU A 151 -3.80 9.55 -9.23
CA GLU A 151 -4.09 8.12 -9.38
C GLU A 151 -2.80 7.30 -9.54
N SER A 152 -1.85 7.75 -10.37
CA SER A 152 -0.56 7.08 -10.52
C SER A 152 0.30 7.17 -9.25
N THR A 153 0.27 8.31 -8.54
CA THR A 153 0.94 8.45 -7.23
C THR A 153 0.35 7.48 -6.21
N ARG A 154 -0.98 7.32 -6.20
CA ARG A 154 -1.68 6.35 -5.35
C ARG A 154 -1.26 4.93 -5.69
N TRP A 155 -1.13 4.56 -6.96
CA TRP A 155 -0.64 3.24 -7.36
C TRP A 155 0.79 2.98 -6.89
N VAL A 156 1.70 3.97 -6.99
CA VAL A 156 3.07 3.84 -6.47
C VAL A 156 3.07 3.60 -4.97
N ALA A 157 2.28 4.37 -4.22
CA ALA A 157 2.17 4.21 -2.76
C ALA A 157 1.65 2.82 -2.39
N GLN A 158 0.58 2.36 -3.04
CA GLN A 158 0.00 1.03 -2.82
C GLN A 158 0.99 -0.09 -3.20
N ALA A 159 1.69 0.04 -4.33
CA ALA A 159 2.68 -0.95 -4.75
C ALA A 159 3.82 -1.09 -3.73
N ARG A 160 4.33 0.04 -3.22
CA ARG A 160 5.37 0.03 -2.18
C ARG A 160 4.86 -0.61 -0.89
N GLN A 161 3.67 -0.24 -0.45
CA GLN A 161 3.07 -0.81 0.76
C GLN A 161 2.86 -2.33 0.65
N LEU A 162 2.53 -2.83 -0.54
CA LEU A 162 2.38 -4.27 -0.79
C LEU A 162 3.73 -5.02 -0.78
N LEU A 163 4.77 -4.41 -1.34
CA LEU A 163 6.08 -5.06 -1.54
C LEU A 163 7.02 -4.92 -0.34
N ASP A 164 6.94 -3.78 0.35
CA ASP A 164 7.72 -3.46 1.54
C ASP A 164 6.77 -2.88 2.61
N PRO A 165 5.89 -3.72 3.19
CA PRO A 165 4.98 -3.27 4.22
C PRO A 165 5.77 -2.83 5.45
N GLU A 166 5.41 -1.66 5.99
CA GLU A 166 6.04 -1.15 7.20
C GLU A 166 6.02 -2.22 8.32
N PRO A 167 7.17 -2.51 8.95
CA PRO A 167 7.28 -3.53 9.99
C PRO A 167 6.30 -3.24 11.12
N ARG A 168 5.25 -4.06 11.22
CA ARG A 168 4.34 -4.00 12.36
C ARG A 168 4.99 -4.69 13.54
N LEU A 169 5.12 -3.98 14.66
CA LEU A 169 5.63 -4.52 15.92
C LEU A 169 4.46 -4.70 16.91
N PRO A 170 3.67 -5.79 16.78
CA PRO A 170 2.55 -6.02 17.68
C PRO A 170 3.01 -6.41 19.07
N LEU A 171 2.42 -5.80 20.10
CA LEU A 171 2.61 -6.20 21.50
C LEU A 171 1.58 -7.30 21.84
N ARG A 172 1.84 -8.52 21.36
CA ARG A 172 0.93 -9.67 21.53
C ARG A 172 0.76 -10.06 23.01
N GLY A 173 -0.44 -10.54 23.36
CA GLY A 173 -0.74 -11.05 24.71
C GLY A 173 -0.86 -9.97 25.78
N ARG A 174 -1.07 -8.71 25.37
CA ARG A 174 -1.15 -7.56 26.27
C ARG A 174 -2.44 -6.79 26.01
N ALA A 175 -3.24 -6.62 27.05
CA ALA A 175 -4.41 -5.74 27.01
C ALA A 175 -3.97 -4.28 27.16
N CYS A 176 -4.69 -3.37 26.50
CA CYS A 176 -4.50 -1.95 26.75
C CYS A 176 -4.72 -1.64 28.24
N PRO A 177 -3.78 -0.98 28.95
CA PRO A 177 -3.97 -0.69 30.38
C PRO A 177 -5.12 0.30 30.65
N VAL A 178 -5.52 1.08 29.64
CA VAL A 178 -6.60 2.07 29.75
C VAL A 178 -7.96 1.46 29.43
N CYS A 179 -8.13 0.86 28.25
CA CYS A 179 -9.43 0.33 27.82
C CYS A 179 -9.60 -1.18 28.00
N ARG A 180 -8.55 -1.89 28.44
CA ARG A 180 -8.50 -3.36 28.64
C ARG A 180 -8.79 -4.22 27.40
N VAL A 181 -8.92 -3.61 26.22
CA VAL A 181 -9.04 -4.33 24.96
C VAL A 181 -7.67 -4.93 24.60
N ASP A 182 -7.64 -6.22 24.31
CA ASP A 182 -6.47 -7.00 23.91
C ASP A 182 -6.42 -7.23 22.40
N VAL A 183 -7.58 -7.33 21.75
CA VAL A 183 -7.74 -7.57 20.31
C VAL A 183 -8.78 -6.61 19.71
N VAL A 184 -8.44 -6.04 18.55
CA VAL A 184 -9.34 -5.25 17.70
C VAL A 184 -9.59 -5.96 16.37
N GLN A 185 -10.77 -5.73 15.78
CA GLN A 185 -11.04 -6.12 14.39
C GLN A 185 -10.71 -4.94 13.49
N VAL A 186 -9.83 -5.17 12.52
CA VAL A 186 -9.41 -4.15 11.56
C VAL A 186 -9.64 -4.70 10.16
N TRP A 187 -10.23 -3.91 9.28
CA TRP A 187 -10.32 -4.26 7.88
C TRP A 187 -8.93 -4.42 7.28
N SER A 188 -8.67 -5.54 6.62
CA SER A 188 -7.41 -5.81 5.94
C SER A 188 -7.64 -5.74 4.45
N ASP A 189 -7.11 -4.72 3.79
CA ASP A 189 -7.20 -4.62 2.32
C ASP A 189 -6.50 -5.80 1.62
N ASP A 190 -5.51 -6.41 2.28
CA ASP A 190 -4.81 -7.60 1.78
C ASP A 190 -5.69 -8.85 1.77
N GLU A 191 -6.55 -9.01 2.78
CA GLU A 191 -7.41 -10.18 2.96
C GLU A 191 -8.86 -9.94 2.49
N GLY A 192 -9.25 -8.67 2.29
CA GLY A 192 -10.62 -8.28 1.97
C GLY A 192 -11.60 -8.63 3.09
N ASP A 193 -11.14 -8.68 4.34
CA ASP A 193 -11.94 -9.10 5.50
C ASP A 193 -11.46 -8.42 6.79
N TYR A 194 -12.27 -8.49 7.84
CA TYR A 194 -11.93 -8.07 9.19
C TYR A 194 -11.01 -9.09 9.87
N VAL A 195 -9.76 -8.68 10.07
CA VAL A 195 -8.77 -9.51 10.75
C VAL A 195 -8.64 -9.11 12.21
N ARG A 196 -8.43 -10.10 13.08
CA ARG A 196 -8.14 -9.88 14.50
C ARG A 196 -6.69 -9.48 14.68
N ARG A 197 -6.46 -8.34 15.33
CA ARG A 197 -5.12 -7.81 15.61
C ARG A 197 -4.98 -7.43 17.09
N PRO A 198 -3.79 -7.55 17.69
CA PRO A 198 -3.54 -7.00 19.01
C PRO A 198 -3.90 -5.52 19.08
N ALA A 199 -4.54 -5.10 20.15
CA ALA A 199 -4.93 -3.71 20.35
C ALA A 199 -3.72 -2.79 20.55
N LEU A 200 -2.59 -3.31 21.03
CA LEU A 200 -1.35 -2.56 21.25
C LEU A 200 -0.34 -2.80 20.13
N ARG A 201 0.20 -1.70 19.58
CA ARG A 201 1.28 -1.71 18.57
C ARG A 201 2.31 -0.63 18.87
N ILE A 202 3.51 -0.78 18.31
CA ILE A 202 4.51 0.28 18.27
C ILE A 202 4.32 1.07 16.97
N ASP A 203 4.27 2.38 17.08
CA ASP A 203 4.38 3.37 16.01
C ASP A 203 5.88 3.73 15.90
N ALA A 204 6.55 3.24 14.85
CA ALA A 204 7.99 3.38 14.70
C ALA A 204 8.40 4.81 14.33
N ASP A 205 7.55 5.52 13.60
CA ASP A 205 7.81 6.90 13.14
C ASP A 205 7.79 7.89 14.30
N GLN A 206 6.80 7.75 15.20
CA GLN A 206 6.68 8.62 16.38
C GLN A 206 7.42 8.07 17.60
N VAL A 207 7.88 6.82 17.51
CA VAL A 207 8.53 6.09 18.59
C VAL A 207 7.64 6.01 19.84
N GLU A 208 6.38 5.62 19.63
CA GLU A 208 5.34 5.52 20.66
C GLU A 208 4.67 4.14 20.66
N ALA A 209 4.16 3.68 21.80
CA ALA A 209 3.14 2.63 21.83
C ALA A 209 1.75 3.26 21.65
N VAL A 210 0.89 2.64 20.84
CA VAL A 210 -0.45 3.13 20.55
C VAL A 210 -1.49 2.02 20.70
N CYS A 211 -2.62 2.36 21.32
CA CYS A 211 -3.79 1.48 21.35
C CYS A 211 -4.72 1.76 20.17
N ALA A 212 -4.97 0.75 19.33
CA ALA A 212 -5.88 0.82 18.19
C ALA A 212 -7.37 0.89 18.59
N ALA A 213 -7.72 0.55 19.84
CA ALA A 213 -9.10 0.59 20.32
C ALA A 213 -9.49 1.97 20.88
N CYS A 214 -8.67 2.53 21.79
CA CYS A 214 -8.97 3.80 22.46
C CYS A 214 -8.13 4.99 22.00
N GLY A 215 -7.13 4.76 21.13
CA GLY A 215 -6.27 5.81 20.60
C GLY A 215 -5.20 6.32 21.58
N GLN A 216 -5.14 5.81 22.81
CA GLN A 216 -4.13 6.24 23.77
C GLN A 216 -2.72 5.97 23.23
N ARG A 217 -1.83 6.95 23.42
CA ARG A 217 -0.42 6.90 23.01
C ARG A 217 0.50 7.01 24.23
N TRP A 218 1.64 6.33 24.19
CA TRP A 218 2.67 6.37 25.21
C TRP A 218 4.05 6.54 24.57
N GLY A 219 4.72 7.64 24.88
CA GLY A 219 6.11 7.89 24.48
C GLY A 219 7.09 6.87 25.06
N LEU A 220 8.29 6.80 24.47
CA LEU A 220 9.38 5.92 24.92
C LEU A 220 9.84 6.17 26.37
N ASP A 221 9.65 7.36 26.89
CA ASP A 221 9.93 7.71 28.29
C ASP A 221 8.97 6.99 29.25
N VAL A 222 7.73 6.76 28.82
CA VAL A 222 6.69 6.05 29.57
C VAL A 222 6.76 4.53 29.34
N TRP A 223 7.55 4.07 28.37
CA TRP A 223 7.65 2.66 28.00
C TRP A 223 8.11 1.75 29.14
N ALA A 224 9.02 2.22 30.00
CA ALA A 224 9.44 1.45 31.18
C ALA A 224 8.27 1.22 32.16
N GLN A 225 7.41 2.22 32.32
CA GLN A 225 6.21 2.14 33.17
C GLN A 225 5.16 1.25 32.51
N LEU A 226 4.94 1.39 31.20
CA LEU A 226 4.06 0.52 30.43
C LEU A 226 4.53 -0.93 30.52
N ASN A 227 5.82 -1.20 30.31
CA ASN A 227 6.38 -2.55 30.40
C ASN A 227 6.19 -3.14 31.82
N THR A 228 6.39 -2.33 32.86
CA THR A 228 6.11 -2.74 34.24
C THR A 228 4.64 -3.08 34.47
N MET A 229 3.70 -2.25 33.98
CA MET A 229 2.26 -2.51 34.09
C MET A 229 1.85 -3.75 33.31
N LEU A 230 2.41 -3.95 32.12
CA LEU A 230 2.19 -5.13 31.32
C LEU A 230 2.73 -6.37 32.07
N ASP A 231 3.96 -6.37 32.54
CA ASP A 231 4.57 -7.49 33.29
C ASP A 231 3.76 -7.88 34.54
N GLN A 232 3.17 -6.90 35.22
CA GLN A 232 2.22 -7.16 36.32
C GLN A 232 0.97 -7.91 35.84
N GLN A 233 0.39 -7.57 34.68
CA GLN A 233 -0.75 -8.32 34.11
C GLN A 233 -0.40 -9.78 33.85
N LEU A 234 0.76 -10.06 33.24
CA LEU A 234 1.22 -11.44 32.99
C LEU A 234 1.36 -12.23 34.30
N THR A 235 1.91 -11.60 35.34
CA THR A 235 2.12 -12.24 36.64
C THR A 235 0.77 -12.57 37.30
N HIS A 236 -0.23 -11.69 37.19
CA HIS A 236 -1.57 -11.95 37.72
C HIS A 236 -2.31 -13.04 36.93
N GLU A 237 -2.19 -13.09 35.61
CA GLU A 237 -2.82 -14.12 34.77
C GLU A 237 -2.20 -15.51 34.98
N THR A 238 -0.87 -15.59 35.11
CA THR A 238 -0.17 -16.87 35.37
C THR A 238 -0.47 -17.46 36.75
N LEU A 239 -0.71 -16.62 37.75
CA LEU A 239 -1.15 -17.06 39.09
C LEU A 239 -2.62 -17.50 39.10
N ALA A 240 -3.48 -16.90 38.27
CA ALA A 240 -4.89 -17.31 38.16
C ALA A 240 -5.07 -18.67 37.48
N VAL A 241 -4.22 -19.01 36.50
CA VAL A 241 -4.28 -20.30 35.79
C VAL A 241 -3.79 -21.47 36.65
N THR A 242 -2.82 -21.24 37.53
CA THR A 242 -2.28 -22.29 38.41
C THR A 242 -3.11 -22.54 39.68
N GLY A 243 -4.00 -21.61 40.05
CA GLY A 243 -4.90 -21.75 41.20
C GLY A 243 -6.13 -22.64 40.97
N ASN A 244 -6.51 -22.91 39.72
CA ASN A 244 -7.74 -23.65 39.39
C ASN A 244 -7.55 -25.16 39.14
N THR A 245 -6.33 -25.69 39.25
CA THR A 245 -6.03 -27.11 38.93
C THR A 245 -5.81 -28.01 40.15
N LEU A 246 -6.19 -27.60 41.36
CA LEU A 246 -5.90 -28.34 42.61
C LEU A 246 -7.09 -28.51 43.58
N GLY A 247 -8.32 -28.59 43.08
CA GLY A 247 -9.46 -28.86 43.94
C GLY A 247 -10.64 -29.46 43.19
N ASP A 248 -10.59 -30.76 42.93
CA ASP A 248 -11.76 -31.66 42.87
C ASP A 248 -11.26 -33.05 42.48
N ASP A 249 -10.80 -33.83 43.47
CA ASP A 249 -10.74 -35.30 43.44
C ASP A 249 -10.45 -35.81 44.86
N ALA A 250 -11.44 -35.65 45.75
CA ALA A 250 -11.50 -36.35 47.03
C ALA A 250 -12.96 -36.47 47.49
N GLU A 251 -13.69 -37.45 46.94
CA GLU A 251 -14.55 -38.40 47.69
C GLU A 251 -15.03 -39.54 46.79
#